data_AF-A0A7V8FAM2-F1
#
_entry.id   AF-A0A7V8FAM2-F1
#
_cell.length_a   1.000
_cell.length_b   1.000
_cell.length_c   1.000
_cell.angle_alpha   90.00
_cell.angle_beta   90.00
_cell.angle_gamma   90.00
#
_symmetry.space_group_name_H-M   'P 1'
#
loop_
_entity.id
_entity.type
_entity.pdbx_description
1 polymer ?
#
loop_
_entity_poly.entity_id
_entity_poly.type
_entity_poly.pdbx_seq_one_letter_code
_entity_poly.pdbx_strand_id
1 'polypeptide(L)'
;MPLLALALSTALTAAIDPAGVRDTLADLPVDGSRGVDIDLPIGDGTHSRFHMVDSRTLPAALLRRHPGLRSFRGHDDSGRTARLDHSRNALHLSVRNGVDEWTMHQDDGHAALDTAVERLAVPLAHVDDAKPAPRRRRDAGSGNVRYDFRLAVAATSRYTAMFGGTVEGGLIAVSHAVNRANEVFETDLGVHFTLAAHNDRLLLTDAKRDPFETHEPGPAAARFIDRKLGAGAYDMGHALTDIYGGESEIGTSCNDDMSADFHAGHKAAAWSGHAHPDNEPYAQGFMIYVLGQQLGAWATPNGCTRFTLDDRAVEPGGGSTAMSYAAGRCGGDAQWLQPRTDPYFHAINIAQVRSWLASRGGRCARKRLGKASAPWVDPTSLGEETVIPARTPFLLDARVQPSEPSRHLTYTWEQMDAGPEQKRELKDDGRGPLFRSMPPSTSSERIFPRLDAVLGHESPGPGETLPTTDRWLTFRLTVRDNGGDDATTTHADTRLRVVDTGRPFAVTSPSAGTRATAGLQVALRWDVAGTTEAPISCHFLDVDLSTDGGVTWSRQLATDEPNDGEALIPIPSDVPTTDKARIRIRCDWRPFLAVSPADFSISLL
;
A
#
# COMPACT_ATOMS: atom_id res chain seq x y z
N MET A 1 24.11 28.03 -22.35
CA MET A 1 24.69 26.89 -23.10
C MET A 1 26.14 26.75 -22.66
N PRO A 2 26.53 25.60 -22.08
CA PRO A 2 26.50 24.32 -22.78
C PRO A 2 25.56 23.28 -22.18
N LEU A 3 25.38 22.22 -22.97
CA LEU A 3 24.50 21.07 -22.81
C LEU A 3 24.80 20.27 -21.53
N LEU A 4 23.77 20.06 -20.70
CA LEU A 4 23.67 18.85 -19.87
C LEU A 4 22.92 17.83 -20.72
N ALA A 5 23.64 16.85 -21.25
CA ALA A 5 23.02 15.70 -21.90
C ALA A 5 22.20 14.95 -20.84
N LEU A 6 20.89 14.81 -21.10
CA LEU A 6 20.09 13.77 -20.47
C LEU A 6 20.82 12.45 -20.73
N ALA A 7 21.29 11.81 -19.66
CA ALA A 7 21.60 10.40 -19.70
C ALA A 7 20.27 9.67 -19.91
N LEU A 8 19.94 9.38 -21.18
CA LEU A 8 19.04 8.27 -21.46
C LEU A 8 19.71 7.03 -20.89
N SER A 9 19.16 6.52 -19.79
CA SER A 9 19.32 5.12 -19.42
C SER A 9 18.80 4.29 -20.58
N THR A 10 19.70 3.84 -21.45
CA THR A 10 19.45 2.66 -22.29
C THR A 10 19.54 1.46 -21.37
N ALA A 11 18.49 1.23 -20.56
CA ALA A 11 18.23 -0.10 -20.05
C ALA A 11 18.10 -1.01 -21.28
N LEU A 12 18.80 -2.14 -21.29
CA LEU A 12 18.61 -3.18 -22.30
C LEU A 12 17.10 -3.44 -22.39
N THR A 13 16.51 -3.22 -23.56
CA THR A 13 15.13 -3.63 -23.84
C THR A 13 15.03 -5.12 -23.56
N ALA A 14 14.27 -5.50 -22.53
CA ALA A 14 13.90 -6.89 -22.34
C ALA A 14 12.86 -7.21 -23.42
N ALA A 15 13.34 -7.60 -24.60
CA ALA A 15 12.49 -7.80 -25.76
C ALA A 15 11.50 -8.94 -25.49
N ILE A 16 10.23 -8.60 -25.28
CA ILE A 16 9.14 -9.55 -25.30
C ILE A 16 8.79 -9.85 -26.77
N ASP A 17 8.39 -11.08 -27.08
CA ASP A 17 7.74 -11.43 -28.35
C ASP A 17 6.21 -11.42 -28.14
N PRO A 18 5.50 -10.33 -28.51
CA PRO A 18 4.06 -10.28 -28.29
C PRO A 18 3.30 -11.37 -29.03
N ALA A 19 3.80 -11.82 -30.19
CA ALA A 19 3.15 -12.88 -30.95
C ALA A 19 3.25 -14.20 -30.19
N GLY A 20 4.46 -14.57 -29.75
CA GLY A 20 4.69 -15.77 -28.94
C GLY A 20 3.91 -15.76 -27.61
N VAL A 21 3.80 -14.59 -26.95
CA VAL A 21 2.99 -14.43 -25.73
C VAL A 21 1.50 -14.63 -26.03
N ARG A 22 0.98 -13.98 -27.07
CA ARG A 22 -0.43 -14.11 -27.49
C ARG A 22 -0.75 -15.56 -27.83
N ASP A 23 0.12 -16.24 -28.57
CA ASP A 23 -0.06 -17.64 -28.97
C ASP A 23 -0.08 -18.57 -27.75
N THR A 24 0.83 -18.36 -26.79
CA THR A 24 0.88 -19.16 -25.55
C THR A 24 -0.40 -19.00 -24.70
N LEU A 25 -0.97 -17.80 -24.69
CA LEU A 25 -2.13 -17.46 -23.86
C LEU A 25 -3.48 -17.68 -24.57
N ALA A 26 -3.48 -17.84 -25.89
CA ALA A 26 -4.69 -17.90 -26.71
C ALA A 26 -5.68 -18.99 -26.25
N ASP A 27 -5.16 -20.16 -25.90
CA ASP A 27 -5.98 -21.33 -25.57
C ASP A 27 -6.54 -21.33 -24.14
N LEU A 28 -6.08 -20.44 -23.26
CA LEU A 28 -6.55 -20.42 -21.88
C LEU A 28 -8.06 -20.15 -21.79
N PRO A 29 -8.80 -20.86 -20.92
CA PRO A 29 -10.21 -20.63 -20.73
C PRO A 29 -10.45 -19.28 -20.03
N VAL A 30 -11.57 -18.63 -20.36
CA VAL A 30 -11.94 -17.28 -19.89
C VAL A 30 -12.63 -17.27 -18.52
N ASP A 31 -12.29 -18.25 -17.67
CA ASP A 31 -12.87 -18.45 -16.34
C ASP A 31 -11.81 -18.59 -15.24
N GLY A 32 -10.53 -18.57 -15.60
CA GLY A 32 -9.40 -18.72 -14.69
C GLY A 32 -9.22 -20.15 -14.16
N SER A 33 -9.87 -21.16 -14.75
CA SER A 33 -9.80 -22.56 -14.29
C SER A 33 -8.50 -23.28 -14.64
N ARG A 34 -7.74 -22.75 -15.61
CA ARG A 34 -6.46 -23.30 -16.07
C ARG A 34 -5.47 -22.16 -16.26
N GLY A 35 -4.21 -22.42 -15.95
CA GLY A 35 -3.10 -21.51 -16.18
C GLY A 35 -2.00 -22.10 -17.05
N VAL A 36 -1.04 -21.25 -17.41
CA VAL A 36 0.17 -21.60 -18.15
C VAL A 36 1.34 -20.83 -17.59
N ASP A 37 2.52 -21.43 -17.61
CA ASP A 37 3.75 -20.75 -17.22
C ASP A 37 4.33 -20.00 -18.42
N ILE A 38 4.74 -18.76 -18.21
CA ILE A 38 5.36 -17.92 -19.24
C ILE A 38 6.47 -17.08 -18.62
N ASP A 39 7.59 -16.97 -19.34
CA ASP A 39 8.70 -16.13 -18.93
C ASP A 39 8.40 -14.67 -19.35
N LEU A 40 8.27 -13.76 -18.38
CA LEU A 40 7.97 -12.35 -18.59
C LEU A 40 9.13 -11.47 -18.09
N PRO A 41 9.39 -10.33 -18.75
CA PRO A 41 10.36 -9.35 -18.27
C PRO A 41 9.90 -8.74 -16.94
N ILE A 42 10.86 -8.41 -16.08
CA ILE A 42 10.60 -7.81 -14.76
C ILE A 42 11.19 -6.38 -14.61
N GLY A 43 11.60 -5.78 -15.73
CA GLY A 43 12.06 -4.38 -15.81
C GLY A 43 13.54 -4.11 -15.58
N ASP A 44 14.28 -5.01 -14.94
CA ASP A 44 15.74 -4.88 -14.70
C ASP A 44 16.62 -5.50 -15.80
N GLY A 45 16.01 -5.81 -16.96
CA GLY A 45 16.65 -6.55 -18.05
C GLY A 45 16.65 -8.07 -17.84
N THR A 46 16.10 -8.57 -16.73
CA THR A 46 15.92 -10.00 -16.48
C THR A 46 14.46 -10.44 -16.67
N HIS A 47 14.23 -11.74 -16.55
CA HIS A 47 12.93 -12.36 -16.72
C HIS A 47 12.61 -13.24 -15.51
N SER A 48 11.33 -13.46 -15.28
CA SER A 48 10.82 -14.42 -14.31
C SER A 48 9.73 -15.28 -14.91
N ARG A 49 9.59 -16.50 -14.41
CA ARG A 49 8.55 -17.42 -14.81
C ARG A 49 7.28 -17.16 -14.02
N PHE A 50 6.24 -16.68 -14.68
CA PHE A 50 4.94 -16.43 -14.06
C PHE A 50 3.95 -17.53 -14.42
N HIS A 51 3.18 -17.98 -13.44
CA HIS A 51 1.98 -18.78 -13.66
C HIS A 51 0.80 -17.85 -13.96
N MET A 52 0.34 -17.82 -15.22
CA MET A 52 -0.69 -16.91 -15.71
C MET A 52 -2.03 -17.60 -15.87
N VAL A 53 -3.11 -16.92 -15.46
CA VAL A 53 -4.51 -17.33 -15.61
C VAL A 53 -5.35 -16.17 -16.13
N ASP A 54 -6.55 -16.45 -16.67
CA ASP A 54 -7.50 -15.39 -17.04
C ASP A 54 -7.85 -14.52 -15.82
N SER A 55 -7.78 -13.19 -16.00
CA SER A 55 -7.98 -12.23 -14.92
C SER A 55 -9.44 -12.15 -14.47
N ARG A 56 -10.39 -12.50 -15.34
CA ARG A 56 -11.84 -12.26 -15.25
C ARG A 56 -12.26 -10.79 -15.26
N THR A 57 -11.34 -9.89 -15.61
CA THR A 57 -11.64 -8.48 -15.85
C THR A 57 -12.57 -8.30 -17.07
N LEU A 58 -12.51 -9.21 -18.04
CA LEU A 58 -13.30 -9.13 -19.28
C LEU A 58 -14.47 -10.13 -19.28
N PRO A 59 -15.73 -9.68 -19.43
CA PRO A 59 -16.84 -10.61 -19.52
C PRO A 59 -16.87 -11.32 -20.88
N ALA A 60 -17.31 -12.58 -20.90
CA ALA A 60 -17.42 -13.38 -22.13
C ALA A 60 -18.24 -12.70 -23.25
N ALA A 61 -19.22 -11.87 -22.91
CA ALA A 61 -20.01 -11.12 -23.89
C ALA A 61 -19.18 -10.08 -24.66
N LEU A 62 -18.21 -9.44 -24.00
CA LEU A 62 -17.31 -8.48 -24.62
C LEU A 62 -16.27 -9.19 -25.48
N LEU A 63 -15.71 -10.30 -24.99
CA LEU A 63 -14.76 -11.14 -25.73
C LEU A 63 -15.35 -11.68 -27.04
N ARG A 64 -16.65 -12.02 -27.08
CA ARG A 64 -17.32 -12.42 -28.34
C ARG A 64 -17.35 -11.32 -29.40
N ARG A 65 -17.39 -10.05 -29.01
CA ARG A 65 -17.35 -8.90 -29.93
C ARG A 65 -15.93 -8.48 -30.27
N HIS A 66 -14.99 -8.69 -29.36
CA HIS A 66 -13.57 -8.36 -29.50
C HIS A 66 -12.71 -9.61 -29.25
N PRO A 67 -12.69 -10.59 -30.17
CA PRO A 67 -12.05 -11.89 -29.92
C PRO A 67 -10.51 -11.83 -29.84
N GLY A 68 -9.88 -10.72 -30.23
CA GLY A 68 -8.44 -10.52 -30.01
C GLY A 68 -8.09 -9.96 -28.64
N LEU A 69 -9.08 -9.46 -27.88
CA LEU A 69 -8.88 -8.88 -26.56
C LEU A 69 -8.82 -9.97 -25.50
N ARG A 70 -7.83 -9.94 -24.61
CA ARG A 70 -7.68 -10.85 -23.46
C ARG A 70 -7.04 -10.13 -22.29
N SER A 71 -7.27 -10.65 -21.08
CA SER A 71 -6.80 -10.08 -19.83
C SER A 71 -6.40 -11.21 -18.88
N PHE A 72 -5.21 -11.09 -18.29
CA PHE A 72 -4.58 -12.13 -17.49
C PHE A 72 -3.98 -11.56 -16.21
N ARG A 73 -3.87 -12.42 -15.21
CA ARG A 73 -3.12 -12.18 -13.98
C ARG A 73 -2.20 -13.36 -13.70
N GLY A 74 -1.10 -13.15 -13.01
CA GLY A 74 -0.23 -14.23 -12.58
C GLY A 74 0.68 -13.85 -11.44
N HIS A 75 1.42 -14.84 -10.96
CA HIS A 75 2.45 -14.68 -9.93
C HIS A 75 3.64 -15.57 -10.25
N ASP A 76 4.79 -15.24 -9.68
CA ASP A 76 5.99 -16.09 -9.71
C ASP A 76 6.32 -16.68 -8.32
N ASP A 77 7.37 -17.50 -8.28
CA ASP A 77 7.83 -18.18 -7.06
C ASP A 77 8.37 -17.21 -5.99
N SER A 78 8.72 -15.98 -6.38
CA SER A 78 9.19 -14.94 -5.46
C SER A 78 8.05 -14.10 -4.87
N GLY A 79 6.80 -14.35 -5.30
CA GLY A 79 5.63 -13.59 -4.89
C GLY A 79 5.42 -12.30 -5.69
N ARG A 80 6.17 -12.07 -6.77
CA ARG A 80 5.86 -10.99 -7.72
C ARG A 80 4.58 -11.33 -8.45
N THR A 81 3.90 -10.29 -8.91
CA THR A 81 2.61 -10.40 -9.57
C THR A 81 2.66 -9.73 -10.93
N ALA A 82 1.89 -10.24 -11.88
CA ALA A 82 1.82 -9.72 -13.24
C ALA A 82 0.37 -9.50 -13.66
N ARG A 83 0.12 -8.40 -14.38
CA ARG A 83 -1.13 -8.08 -15.07
C ARG A 83 -0.82 -7.88 -16.54
N LEU A 84 -1.41 -8.71 -17.39
CA LEU A 84 -1.16 -8.69 -18.82
C LEU A 84 -2.47 -8.60 -19.58
N ASP A 85 -2.58 -7.62 -20.45
CA ASP A 85 -3.75 -7.39 -21.28
C ASP A 85 -3.27 -7.24 -22.72
N HIS A 86 -3.93 -7.91 -23.66
CA HIS A 86 -3.54 -7.80 -25.07
C HIS A 86 -4.77 -7.71 -25.98
N SER A 87 -4.58 -7.09 -27.14
CA SER A 87 -5.52 -7.06 -28.26
C SER A 87 -4.86 -7.73 -29.48
N ARG A 88 -5.41 -7.55 -30.69
CA ARG A 88 -4.73 -7.99 -31.90
C ARG A 88 -3.44 -7.21 -32.16
N ASN A 89 -3.44 -5.93 -31.79
CA ASN A 89 -2.42 -4.97 -32.20
C ASN A 89 -1.71 -4.33 -31.02
N ALA A 90 -1.99 -4.74 -29.79
CA ALA A 90 -1.43 -4.13 -28.59
C ALA A 90 -1.19 -5.16 -27.48
N LEU A 91 -0.24 -4.90 -26.61
CA LEU A 91 0.06 -5.66 -25.40
C LEU A 91 0.50 -4.69 -24.30
N HIS A 92 -0.18 -4.76 -23.16
CA HIS A 92 0.15 -4.02 -21.94
C HIS A 92 0.51 -5.00 -20.84
N LEU A 93 1.63 -4.77 -20.17
CA LEU A 93 2.13 -5.57 -19.06
C LEU A 93 2.41 -4.66 -17.87
N SER A 94 2.02 -5.09 -16.69
CA SER A 94 2.50 -4.59 -15.41
C SER A 94 3.07 -5.75 -14.61
N VAL A 95 4.23 -5.55 -13.99
CA VAL A 95 4.83 -6.46 -13.01
C VAL A 95 5.03 -5.69 -11.71
N ARG A 96 4.47 -6.20 -10.62
CA ARG A 96 4.60 -5.60 -9.29
C ARG A 96 5.42 -6.47 -8.35
N ASN A 97 6.35 -5.84 -7.66
CA ASN A 97 7.16 -6.40 -6.59
C ASN A 97 7.00 -5.52 -5.33
N GLY A 98 6.09 -5.89 -4.43
CA GLY A 98 5.72 -5.04 -3.30
C GLY A 98 5.08 -3.73 -3.78
N VAL A 99 5.78 -2.61 -3.62
CA VAL A 99 5.32 -1.27 -4.08
C VAL A 99 5.97 -0.81 -5.38
N ASP A 100 7.00 -1.50 -5.82
CA ASP A 100 7.63 -1.20 -7.09
C ASP A 100 6.82 -1.86 -8.19
N GLU A 101 6.52 -1.08 -9.22
CA GLU A 101 5.80 -1.54 -10.40
C GLU A 101 6.63 -1.21 -11.62
N TRP A 102 6.64 -2.12 -12.58
CA TRP A 102 7.21 -1.88 -13.89
C TRP A 102 6.12 -2.14 -14.93
N THR A 103 5.94 -1.19 -15.82
CA THR A 103 4.93 -1.22 -16.88
C THR A 103 5.56 -1.20 -18.25
N MET A 104 4.97 -1.92 -19.19
CA MET A 104 5.38 -1.97 -20.59
C MET A 104 4.14 -1.92 -21.48
N HIS A 105 4.18 -1.04 -22.47
CA HIS A 105 3.15 -0.89 -23.49
C HIS A 105 3.76 -1.08 -24.87
N GLN A 106 3.16 -1.98 -25.67
CA GLN A 106 3.63 -2.25 -27.02
C GLN A 106 2.45 -2.32 -27.99
N ASP A 107 2.46 -1.44 -28.98
CA ASP A 107 1.48 -1.37 -30.07
C ASP A 107 2.13 -1.71 -31.41
N ASP A 108 1.40 -2.40 -32.30
CA ASP A 108 1.86 -2.72 -33.65
C ASP A 108 2.16 -1.43 -34.43
N GLY A 109 3.45 -1.17 -34.69
CA GLY A 109 3.92 0.02 -35.41
C GLY A 109 4.55 1.11 -34.53
N HIS A 110 4.56 0.94 -33.20
CA HIS A 110 5.27 1.82 -32.26
C HIS A 110 6.28 1.02 -31.42
N ALA A 111 7.36 1.69 -30.99
CA ALA A 111 8.35 1.07 -30.11
C ALA A 111 7.73 0.78 -28.74
N ALA A 112 8.18 -0.29 -28.07
CA ALA A 112 7.79 -0.56 -26.69
C ALA A 112 8.13 0.65 -25.81
N LEU A 113 7.15 1.11 -25.03
CA LEU A 113 7.34 2.12 -24.00
C LEU A 113 7.48 1.41 -22.66
N ASP A 114 8.73 1.32 -22.19
CA ASP A 114 9.06 0.75 -20.90
C ASP A 114 9.09 1.86 -19.84
N THR A 115 8.37 1.65 -18.76
CA THR A 115 8.35 2.57 -17.63
C THR A 115 8.54 1.81 -16.33
N ALA A 116 9.73 1.97 -15.73
CA ALA A 116 9.90 1.65 -14.33
C ALA A 116 9.22 2.75 -13.51
N VAL A 117 8.22 2.36 -12.73
CA VAL A 117 7.47 3.26 -11.87
C VAL A 117 8.27 3.44 -10.57
N GLU A 118 9.33 4.25 -10.61
CA GLU A 118 10.08 4.70 -9.41
C GLU A 118 9.58 6.07 -8.91
N ARG A 119 9.46 6.19 -7.57
CA ARG A 119 8.59 7.11 -6.78
C ARG A 119 8.54 8.60 -7.21
N LEU A 120 7.41 9.14 -7.73
CA LEU A 120 7.17 10.58 -8.04
C LEU A 120 5.67 10.98 -8.17
N ALA A 121 5.27 12.20 -7.68
CA ALA A 121 4.07 12.86 -7.02
C ALA A 121 2.61 13.25 -7.54
N VAL A 122 1.50 12.88 -6.83
CA VAL A 122 0.06 13.31 -6.96
C VAL A 122 -0.44 14.57 -6.12
N PRO A 123 -0.92 15.69 -6.71
CA PRO A 123 -1.77 16.74 -6.12
C PRO A 123 -3.31 16.47 -6.05
N LEU A 124 -3.97 17.29 -5.22
CA LEU A 124 -5.34 17.20 -4.67
C LEU A 124 -6.47 17.78 -5.57
N ALA A 125 -7.68 17.21 -5.47
CA ALA A 125 -8.96 17.75 -5.99
C ALA A 125 -9.97 18.04 -4.85
N HIS A 126 -10.97 18.89 -5.11
CA HIS A 126 -11.96 19.39 -4.13
C HIS A 126 -13.11 18.41 -3.83
N VAL A 127 -13.59 18.38 -2.58
CA VAL A 127 -14.79 17.66 -2.13
C VAL A 127 -15.54 18.53 -1.12
N ASP A 128 -16.88 18.53 -1.19
CA ASP A 128 -17.79 19.24 -0.26
C ASP A 128 -18.35 18.32 0.84
N ASP A 129 -18.76 18.91 1.97
CA ASP A 129 -19.08 18.22 3.23
C ASP A 129 -20.40 17.40 3.22
N ALA A 130 -20.32 16.10 3.57
CA ALA A 130 -21.49 15.23 3.79
C ALA A 130 -21.55 14.59 5.21
N LYS A 131 -22.78 14.43 5.71
CA LYS A 131 -23.17 14.15 7.12
C LYS A 131 -22.73 12.77 7.69
N PRO A 132 -22.56 12.66 9.03
CA PRO A 132 -21.96 11.48 9.67
C PRO A 132 -22.91 10.27 9.83
N ALA A 133 -22.35 9.06 9.74
CA ALA A 133 -23.01 7.77 10.00
C ALA A 133 -22.62 7.20 11.40
N PRO A 134 -23.44 6.32 12.02
CA PRO A 134 -23.31 5.93 13.43
C PRO A 134 -22.28 4.80 13.72
N ARG A 135 -21.93 4.67 15.01
CA ARG A 135 -20.78 3.97 15.62
C ARG A 135 -20.68 2.43 15.44
N ARG A 136 -19.42 1.99 15.35
CA ARG A 136 -18.84 0.62 15.19
C ARG A 136 -19.43 -0.48 16.09
N ARG A 137 -19.72 -1.65 15.48
CA ARG A 137 -19.64 -2.97 16.14
C ARG A 137 -18.21 -3.51 15.99
N ARG A 138 -17.77 -4.35 16.94
CA ARG A 138 -16.52 -5.11 16.85
C ARG A 138 -16.63 -6.08 15.66
N ASP A 139 -15.83 -5.85 14.62
CA ASP A 139 -15.65 -6.81 13.53
C ASP A 139 -14.66 -7.88 13.98
N ALA A 140 -15.16 -9.12 14.10
CA ALA A 140 -14.32 -10.30 13.96
C ALA A 140 -13.86 -10.39 12.50
N GLY A 141 -12.68 -10.97 12.25
CA GLY A 141 -12.05 -11.10 10.92
C GLY A 141 -13.02 -11.52 9.80
N SER A 142 -12.73 -11.12 8.56
CA SER A 142 -13.66 -11.37 7.46
C SER A 142 -13.95 -12.85 7.32
N GLY A 143 -15.23 -13.20 7.41
CA GLY A 143 -15.76 -14.34 6.68
C GLY A 143 -15.42 -14.17 5.19
N ASN A 144 -15.08 -15.29 4.57
CA ASN A 144 -14.57 -15.46 3.21
C ASN A 144 -15.53 -14.98 2.10
N VAL A 145 -16.13 -13.78 2.16
CA VAL A 145 -17.06 -13.28 1.12
C VAL A 145 -16.32 -12.32 0.19
N ARG A 146 -16.36 -12.63 -1.11
CA ARG A 146 -15.86 -11.77 -2.19
C ARG A 146 -17.02 -11.08 -2.89
N TYR A 147 -16.81 -9.84 -3.32
CA TYR A 147 -17.79 -9.00 -3.99
C TYR A 147 -17.34 -8.73 -5.42
N ASP A 148 -18.00 -9.36 -6.39
CA ASP A 148 -17.75 -9.14 -7.81
C ASP A 148 -18.71 -8.04 -8.33
N PHE A 149 -18.18 -6.92 -8.79
CA PHE A 149 -18.95 -5.80 -9.37
C PHE A 149 -18.78 -5.74 -10.89
N ARG A 150 -19.88 -5.50 -11.61
CA ARG A 150 -19.84 -5.10 -13.02
C ARG A 150 -19.51 -3.62 -13.11
N LEU A 151 -18.32 -3.28 -13.58
CA LEU A 151 -17.85 -1.90 -13.69
C LEU A 151 -18.04 -1.38 -15.13
N ALA A 152 -18.84 -0.33 -15.29
CA ALA A 152 -18.96 0.39 -16.55
C ALA A 152 -17.95 1.53 -16.62
N VAL A 153 -16.93 1.42 -17.48
CA VAL A 153 -15.89 2.44 -17.61
C VAL A 153 -16.07 3.19 -18.92
N ALA A 154 -16.40 4.48 -18.82
CA ALA A 154 -16.36 5.39 -19.96
C ALA A 154 -14.95 5.93 -20.17
N ALA A 155 -14.57 6.13 -21.43
CA ALA A 155 -13.31 6.79 -21.78
C ALA A 155 -13.65 8.00 -22.66
N THR A 156 -13.15 9.18 -22.28
CA THR A 156 -13.32 10.40 -23.10
C THR A 156 -12.66 10.22 -24.46
N SER A 157 -13.04 11.06 -25.41
CA SER A 157 -12.41 11.11 -26.73
C SER A 157 -10.93 11.49 -26.65
N ARG A 158 -10.55 12.33 -25.69
CA ARG A 158 -9.15 12.66 -25.41
C ARG A 158 -8.38 11.51 -24.83
N TYR A 159 -8.94 10.81 -23.83
CA TYR A 159 -8.32 9.59 -23.28
C TYR A 159 -8.15 8.53 -24.38
N THR A 160 -9.21 8.27 -25.15
CA THR A 160 -9.18 7.26 -26.23
C THR A 160 -8.18 7.64 -27.33
N ALA A 161 -8.00 8.92 -27.64
CA ALA A 161 -7.01 9.40 -28.61
C ALA A 161 -5.56 9.07 -28.21
N MET A 162 -5.26 8.99 -26.91
CA MET A 162 -3.93 8.60 -26.41
C MET A 162 -3.60 7.13 -26.74
N PHE A 163 -4.61 6.30 -26.92
CA PHE A 163 -4.48 4.87 -27.25
C PHE A 163 -4.93 4.60 -28.68
N GLY A 164 -4.46 5.43 -29.62
CA GLY A 164 -4.70 5.27 -31.06
C GLY A 164 -6.07 5.74 -31.56
N GLY A 165 -6.93 6.31 -30.71
CA GLY A 165 -8.20 6.92 -31.11
C GLY A 165 -9.26 5.93 -31.61
N THR A 166 -9.08 4.64 -31.33
CA THR A 166 -10.01 3.58 -31.73
C THR A 166 -10.70 2.96 -30.50
N VAL A 167 -11.87 2.35 -30.73
CA VAL A 167 -12.55 1.59 -29.67
C VAL A 167 -11.67 0.44 -29.16
N GLU A 168 -10.92 -0.24 -30.03
CA GLU A 168 -10.04 -1.35 -29.62
C GLU A 168 -8.88 -0.86 -28.74
N GLY A 169 -8.20 0.21 -29.14
CA GLY A 169 -7.09 0.78 -28.37
C GLY A 169 -7.53 1.36 -27.02
N GLY A 170 -8.66 2.09 -26.97
CA GLY A 170 -9.21 2.52 -25.69
C GLY A 170 -9.66 1.33 -24.82
N LEU A 171 -10.17 0.25 -25.42
CA LEU A 171 -10.70 -0.88 -24.66
C LEU A 171 -9.59 -1.69 -24.00
N ILE A 172 -8.46 -1.93 -24.68
CA ILE A 172 -7.30 -2.56 -24.03
C ILE A 172 -6.74 -1.69 -22.90
N ALA A 173 -6.66 -0.36 -23.08
CA ALA A 173 -6.21 0.57 -22.05
C ALA A 173 -7.11 0.54 -20.80
N VAL A 174 -8.43 0.65 -20.99
CA VAL A 174 -9.43 0.52 -19.93
C VAL A 174 -9.33 -0.82 -19.22
N SER A 175 -9.19 -1.91 -19.98
CA SER A 175 -9.10 -3.27 -19.42
C SER A 175 -7.87 -3.42 -18.54
N HIS A 176 -6.72 -2.91 -18.99
CA HIS A 176 -5.48 -2.96 -18.24
C HIS A 176 -5.52 -2.13 -16.96
N ALA A 177 -6.09 -0.92 -17.00
CA ALA A 177 -6.27 -0.07 -15.81
C ALA A 177 -7.15 -0.76 -14.74
N VAL A 178 -8.26 -1.39 -15.16
CA VAL A 178 -9.13 -2.16 -14.26
C VAL A 178 -8.41 -3.41 -13.74
N ASN A 179 -7.64 -4.11 -14.57
CA ASN A 179 -6.91 -5.31 -14.18
C ASN A 179 -5.82 -5.00 -13.13
N ARG A 180 -5.11 -3.88 -13.28
CA ARG A 180 -4.18 -3.35 -12.28
C ARG A 180 -4.88 -2.92 -11.00
N ALA A 181 -6.04 -2.26 -11.10
CA ALA A 181 -6.83 -1.91 -9.93
C ALA A 181 -7.26 -3.18 -9.16
N ASN A 182 -7.78 -4.18 -9.86
CA ASN A 182 -8.19 -5.46 -9.27
C ASN A 182 -7.13 -6.06 -8.35
N GLU A 183 -5.85 -5.94 -8.68
CA GLU A 183 -4.78 -6.45 -7.83
C GLU A 183 -4.77 -5.89 -6.40
N VAL A 184 -5.08 -4.60 -6.25
CA VAL A 184 -5.14 -3.93 -4.95
C VAL A 184 -6.47 -4.25 -4.25
N PHE A 185 -7.58 -4.18 -4.97
CA PHE A 185 -8.93 -4.39 -4.43
C PHE A 185 -9.18 -5.85 -4.01
N GLU A 186 -8.64 -6.83 -4.75
CA GLU A 186 -8.75 -8.26 -4.44
C GLU A 186 -7.99 -8.60 -3.16
N THR A 187 -6.79 -8.01 -3.00
CA THR A 187 -5.89 -8.25 -1.88
C THR A 187 -6.47 -7.66 -0.59
N ASP A 188 -6.82 -6.36 -0.58
CA ASP A 188 -7.15 -5.67 0.66
C ASP A 188 -8.64 -5.76 1.02
N LEU A 189 -9.51 -5.73 0.01
CA LEU A 189 -10.95 -5.49 0.18
C LEU A 189 -11.82 -6.68 -0.21
N GLY A 190 -11.25 -7.65 -0.94
CA GLY A 190 -12.00 -8.76 -1.53
C GLY A 190 -13.06 -8.33 -2.52
N VAL A 191 -12.73 -7.28 -3.27
CA VAL A 191 -13.54 -6.75 -4.36
C VAL A 191 -12.87 -7.11 -5.68
N HIS A 192 -13.66 -7.58 -6.63
CA HIS A 192 -13.23 -7.83 -8.01
C HIS A 192 -14.12 -7.06 -8.98
N PHE A 193 -13.52 -6.38 -9.96
CA PHE A 193 -14.22 -5.67 -11.01
C PHE A 193 -14.14 -6.44 -12.32
N THR A 194 -15.30 -6.77 -12.88
CA THR A 194 -15.44 -7.24 -14.27
C THR A 194 -16.06 -6.11 -15.08
N LEU A 195 -15.53 -5.80 -16.26
CA LEU A 195 -16.11 -4.78 -17.13
C LEU A 195 -17.57 -5.09 -17.48
N ALA A 196 -18.36 -4.04 -17.70
CA ALA A 196 -19.74 -4.18 -18.14
C ALA A 196 -19.80 -4.89 -19.50
N ALA A 197 -20.85 -5.69 -19.72
CA ALA A 197 -20.98 -6.55 -20.89
C ALA A 197 -20.98 -5.83 -22.24
N HIS A 198 -21.17 -4.50 -22.27
CA HIS A 198 -21.21 -3.62 -23.44
C HIS A 198 -20.28 -2.41 -23.30
N ASN A 199 -19.16 -2.56 -22.59
CA ASN A 199 -18.24 -1.44 -22.31
C ASN A 199 -17.66 -0.80 -23.58
N ASP A 200 -17.55 -1.53 -24.68
CA ASP A 200 -17.17 -1.03 -26.02
C ASP A 200 -18.02 0.18 -26.49
N ARG A 201 -19.25 0.32 -26.00
CA ARG A 201 -20.13 1.45 -26.32
C ARG A 201 -19.81 2.73 -25.55
N LEU A 202 -18.93 2.66 -24.56
CA LEU A 202 -18.57 3.76 -23.67
C LEU A 202 -17.23 4.41 -24.05
N LEU A 203 -16.62 3.95 -25.15
CA LEU A 203 -15.34 4.40 -25.66
C LEU A 203 -15.60 5.46 -26.72
N LEU A 204 -15.32 6.72 -26.39
CA LEU A 204 -15.60 7.84 -27.28
C LEU A 204 -14.44 8.03 -28.25
N THR A 205 -14.73 8.08 -29.55
CA THR A 205 -13.72 8.32 -30.60
C THR A 205 -13.97 9.61 -31.40
N ASP A 206 -15.10 10.28 -31.14
CA ASP A 206 -15.51 11.51 -31.83
C ASP A 206 -15.68 12.62 -30.79
N ALA A 207 -14.75 13.57 -30.77
CA ALA A 207 -14.76 14.70 -29.86
C ALA A 207 -16.02 15.56 -29.99
N LYS A 208 -16.67 15.61 -31.17
CA LYS A 208 -17.91 16.39 -31.35
C LYS A 208 -19.12 15.75 -30.66
N ARG A 209 -19.03 14.46 -30.33
CA ARG A 209 -20.08 13.68 -29.64
C ARG A 209 -19.69 13.32 -28.21
N ASP A 210 -18.60 13.89 -27.72
CA ASP A 210 -18.09 13.67 -26.39
C ASP A 210 -18.82 14.58 -25.38
N PRO A 211 -19.66 14.02 -24.48
CA PRO A 211 -20.37 14.82 -23.48
C PRO A 211 -19.43 15.45 -22.44
N PHE A 212 -18.21 14.92 -22.26
CA PHE A 212 -17.22 15.38 -21.30
C PHE A 212 -16.49 16.66 -21.76
N GLU A 213 -16.60 17.04 -23.04
CA GLU A 213 -16.03 18.29 -23.58
C GLU A 213 -16.81 19.54 -23.14
N THR A 214 -18.03 19.38 -22.62
CA THR A 214 -18.95 20.49 -22.35
C THR A 214 -19.64 20.42 -20.99
N HIS A 215 -19.37 19.38 -20.20
CA HIS A 215 -20.02 19.16 -18.90
C HIS A 215 -19.01 18.64 -17.88
N GLU A 216 -19.28 18.94 -16.61
CA GLU A 216 -18.52 18.39 -15.49
C GLU A 216 -18.46 16.85 -15.55
N PRO A 217 -17.28 16.23 -15.34
CA PRO A 217 -17.08 14.82 -15.62
C PRO A 217 -17.98 13.86 -14.84
N GLY A 218 -18.20 14.08 -13.54
CA GLY A 218 -19.08 13.23 -12.71
C GLY A 218 -20.52 13.15 -13.25
N PRO A 219 -21.24 14.28 -13.39
CA PRO A 219 -22.56 14.31 -14.00
C PRO A 219 -22.60 13.77 -15.44
N ALA A 220 -21.57 14.05 -16.24
CA ALA A 220 -21.45 13.56 -17.60
C ALA A 220 -21.34 12.02 -17.63
N ALA A 221 -20.51 11.43 -16.77
CA ALA A 221 -20.34 9.99 -16.61
C ALA A 221 -21.66 9.31 -16.25
N ALA A 222 -22.35 9.80 -15.21
CA ALA A 222 -23.63 9.26 -14.78
C ALA A 222 -24.66 9.25 -15.91
N ARG A 223 -24.86 10.37 -16.59
CA ARG A 223 -25.83 10.48 -17.70
C ARG A 223 -25.45 9.68 -18.93
N PHE A 224 -24.16 9.62 -19.25
CA PHE A 224 -23.68 8.93 -20.45
C PHE A 224 -23.75 7.42 -20.29
N ILE A 225 -23.20 6.89 -19.20
CA ILE A 225 -23.17 5.45 -18.90
C ILE A 225 -24.61 4.93 -18.79
N ASP A 226 -25.46 5.61 -18.03
CA ASP A 226 -26.83 5.15 -17.81
C ASP A 226 -27.66 5.17 -19.10
N ARG A 227 -27.51 6.20 -19.94
CA ARG A 227 -28.18 6.27 -21.25
C ARG A 227 -27.72 5.17 -22.21
N LYS A 228 -26.43 4.81 -22.20
CA LYS A 228 -25.85 3.86 -23.16
C LYS A 228 -26.10 2.41 -22.77
N LEU A 229 -26.05 2.09 -21.49
CA LEU A 229 -26.13 0.72 -21.00
C LEU A 229 -27.43 0.41 -20.25
N GLY A 230 -28.03 1.41 -19.61
CA GLY A 230 -29.15 1.26 -18.67
C GLY A 230 -28.68 0.80 -17.28
N ALA A 231 -29.33 1.29 -16.22
CA ALA A 231 -28.97 1.05 -14.83
C ALA A 231 -28.76 -0.44 -14.47
N GLY A 232 -29.53 -1.37 -15.05
CA GLY A 232 -29.41 -2.80 -14.74
C GLY A 232 -28.16 -3.49 -15.30
N ALA A 233 -27.43 -2.84 -16.22
CA ALA A 233 -26.30 -3.44 -16.92
C ALA A 233 -24.96 -3.35 -16.18
N TYR A 234 -24.89 -2.55 -15.10
CA TYR A 234 -23.67 -2.29 -14.34
C TYR A 234 -24.00 -2.03 -12.86
N ASP A 235 -23.00 -2.22 -12.01
CA ASP A 235 -23.10 -2.12 -10.55
C ASP A 235 -22.39 -0.85 -10.03
N MET A 236 -21.35 -0.43 -10.75
CA MET A 236 -20.61 0.81 -10.57
C MET A 236 -20.21 1.37 -11.94
N GLY A 237 -20.11 2.69 -12.06
CA GLY A 237 -19.63 3.37 -13.25
C GLY A 237 -18.53 4.36 -12.91
N HIS A 238 -17.64 4.57 -13.87
CA HIS A 238 -16.47 5.44 -13.74
C HIS A 238 -16.09 6.01 -15.10
N ALA A 239 -15.57 7.24 -15.15
CA ALA A 239 -15.03 7.82 -16.37
C ALA A 239 -13.51 8.03 -16.28
N LEU A 240 -12.79 7.64 -17.32
CA LEU A 240 -11.37 7.94 -17.51
C LEU A 240 -11.22 9.14 -18.45
N THR A 241 -10.51 10.16 -17.97
CA THR A 241 -10.33 11.45 -18.63
C THR A 241 -8.84 11.80 -18.77
N ASP A 242 -8.53 12.87 -19.49
CA ASP A 242 -7.21 13.51 -19.54
C ASP A 242 -7.02 14.57 -18.42
N ILE A 243 -8.06 14.79 -17.60
CA ILE A 243 -8.05 15.79 -16.54
C ILE A 243 -7.25 15.24 -15.37
N TYR A 244 -6.28 16.02 -14.92
CA TYR A 244 -5.45 15.68 -13.78
C TYR A 244 -6.30 15.56 -12.49
N GLY A 245 -6.37 14.37 -11.89
CA GLY A 245 -7.06 14.14 -10.62
C GLY A 245 -8.16 13.09 -10.70
N GLY A 246 -9.12 13.17 -9.79
CA GLY A 246 -10.31 12.34 -9.79
C GLY A 246 -11.22 12.66 -8.62
N GLU A 247 -12.49 12.27 -8.74
CA GLU A 247 -13.53 12.61 -7.78
C GLU A 247 -14.65 11.56 -7.78
N SER A 248 -15.15 11.24 -6.60
CA SER A 248 -16.51 10.73 -6.39
C SER A 248 -16.99 11.09 -4.98
N GLU A 249 -18.30 11.14 -4.80
CA GLU A 249 -18.88 11.07 -3.46
C GLU A 249 -18.57 9.74 -2.78
N ILE A 250 -18.56 9.76 -1.45
CA ILE A 250 -18.22 8.59 -0.66
C ILE A 250 -19.44 7.67 -0.52
N GLY A 251 -19.27 6.41 -0.95
CA GLY A 251 -20.31 5.38 -0.84
C GLY A 251 -21.42 5.54 -1.89
N THR A 252 -21.06 5.60 -3.16
CA THR A 252 -22.01 5.68 -4.29
C THR A 252 -22.34 4.33 -4.91
N SER A 253 -21.59 3.27 -4.60
CA SER A 253 -21.80 1.95 -5.21
C SER A 253 -23.25 1.45 -5.05
N CYS A 254 -23.77 0.82 -6.11
CA CYS A 254 -25.15 0.34 -6.21
C CYS A 254 -26.26 1.40 -6.16
N ASN A 255 -25.98 2.70 -6.11
CA ASN A 255 -27.01 3.74 -6.08
C ASN A 255 -27.45 4.21 -7.48
N ASP A 256 -28.71 3.98 -7.85
CA ASP A 256 -29.28 4.43 -9.13
C ASP A 256 -29.95 5.81 -9.06
N ASP A 257 -29.82 6.52 -7.93
CA ASP A 257 -30.46 7.81 -7.73
C ASP A 257 -29.80 8.92 -8.55
N MET A 258 -30.54 9.42 -9.55
CA MET A 258 -30.16 10.55 -10.40
C MET A 258 -30.71 11.89 -9.90
N SER A 259 -31.45 11.93 -8.79
CA SER A 259 -32.17 13.13 -8.32
C SER A 259 -31.32 14.14 -7.55
N ALA A 260 -30.19 13.68 -6.99
CA ALA A 260 -29.25 14.56 -6.29
C ALA A 260 -28.64 15.61 -7.23
N ASP A 261 -28.28 16.78 -6.67
CA ASP A 261 -27.53 17.81 -7.40
C ASP A 261 -26.28 17.18 -8.02
N PHE A 262 -26.02 17.51 -9.29
CA PHE A 262 -24.91 16.96 -10.08
C PHE A 262 -24.86 15.42 -10.15
N HIS A 263 -25.95 14.74 -9.79
CA HIS A 263 -26.02 13.28 -9.67
C HIS A 263 -24.97 12.73 -8.67
N ALA A 264 -24.53 13.53 -7.70
CA ALA A 264 -23.34 13.24 -6.88
C ALA A 264 -23.42 11.87 -6.18
N GLY A 265 -24.61 11.45 -5.73
CA GLY A 265 -24.82 10.15 -5.11
C GLY A 265 -24.88 8.94 -6.06
N HIS A 266 -24.92 9.15 -7.37
CA HIS A 266 -25.16 8.08 -8.35
C HIS A 266 -23.94 7.17 -8.53
N LYS A 267 -24.16 5.87 -8.73
CA LYS A 267 -23.12 4.83 -8.84
C LYS A 267 -22.16 5.01 -10.01
N ALA A 268 -22.49 5.89 -10.96
CA ALA A 268 -21.65 6.25 -12.10
C ALA A 268 -21.14 7.70 -12.07
N ALA A 269 -21.43 8.48 -11.02
CA ALA A 269 -20.91 9.83 -10.85
C ALA A 269 -19.49 9.77 -10.23
N ALA A 270 -18.55 9.28 -11.02
CA ALA A 270 -17.15 9.16 -10.64
C ALA A 270 -16.25 9.29 -11.86
N TRP A 271 -15.07 9.89 -11.65
CA TRP A 271 -14.08 10.04 -12.70
C TRP A 271 -12.66 10.10 -12.15
N SER A 272 -11.68 9.74 -12.98
CA SER A 272 -10.26 9.97 -12.72
C SER A 272 -9.51 10.19 -14.04
N GLY A 273 -8.36 10.84 -13.99
CA GLY A 273 -7.61 11.12 -15.21
C GLY A 273 -6.17 11.61 -15.00
N HIS A 274 -5.42 11.56 -16.10
CA HIS A 274 -4.09 12.12 -16.24
C HIS A 274 -3.79 12.40 -17.71
N ALA A 275 -2.91 13.36 -18.01
CA ALA A 275 -2.54 13.70 -19.38
C ALA A 275 -1.68 12.62 -20.08
N HIS A 276 -1.07 11.72 -19.31
CA HIS A 276 -0.24 10.61 -19.77
C HIS A 276 -0.56 9.32 -19.00
N PRO A 277 -1.76 8.73 -19.19
CA PRO A 277 -2.25 7.64 -18.34
C PRO A 277 -1.56 6.29 -18.57
N ASP A 278 -0.79 6.16 -19.63
CA ASP A 278 -0.01 4.99 -20.04
C ASP A 278 1.33 4.87 -19.31
N ASN A 279 1.96 6.00 -18.96
CA ASN A 279 3.29 6.00 -18.36
C ASN A 279 3.37 6.75 -17.03
N GLU A 280 2.27 7.35 -16.57
CA GLU A 280 2.20 8.04 -15.28
C GLU A 280 1.42 7.26 -14.22
N PRO A 281 2.09 6.85 -13.13
CA PRO A 281 1.49 6.07 -12.03
C PRO A 281 0.30 6.75 -11.35
N TYR A 282 0.19 8.08 -11.46
CA TYR A 282 -0.93 8.83 -10.91
C TYR A 282 -2.26 8.42 -11.47
N ALA A 283 -2.32 8.08 -12.77
CA ALA A 283 -3.56 7.66 -13.39
C ALA A 283 -4.14 6.44 -12.65
N GLN A 284 -3.28 5.47 -12.33
CA GLN A 284 -3.66 4.30 -11.55
C GLN A 284 -4.01 4.66 -10.10
N GLY A 285 -3.21 5.51 -9.45
CA GLY A 285 -3.46 5.98 -8.08
C GLY A 285 -4.80 6.69 -7.93
N PHE A 286 -5.15 7.59 -8.85
CA PHE A 286 -6.44 8.29 -8.86
C PHE A 286 -7.61 7.35 -9.05
N MET A 287 -7.49 6.39 -9.97
CA MET A 287 -8.55 5.42 -10.19
C MET A 287 -8.79 4.58 -8.92
N ILE A 288 -7.72 4.11 -8.26
CA ILE A 288 -7.83 3.36 -7.00
C ILE A 288 -8.46 4.23 -5.90
N TYR A 289 -8.00 5.47 -5.74
CA TYR A 289 -8.55 6.41 -4.76
C TYR A 289 -10.06 6.62 -4.95
N VAL A 290 -10.48 6.92 -6.18
CA VAL A 290 -11.89 7.21 -6.50
C VAL A 290 -12.78 5.96 -6.37
N LEU A 291 -12.32 4.80 -6.86
CA LEU A 291 -13.04 3.54 -6.65
C LEU A 291 -13.15 3.21 -5.14
N GLY A 292 -12.13 3.53 -4.35
CA GLY A 292 -12.16 3.45 -2.89
C GLY A 292 -13.24 4.33 -2.27
N GLN A 293 -13.35 5.59 -2.72
CA GLN A 293 -14.43 6.49 -2.30
C GLN A 293 -15.81 5.92 -2.65
N GLN A 294 -16.02 5.45 -3.88
CA GLN A 294 -17.30 4.85 -4.27
C GLN A 294 -17.69 3.63 -3.40
N LEU A 295 -16.68 2.93 -2.86
CA LEU A 295 -16.82 1.81 -1.93
C LEU A 295 -16.81 2.21 -0.45
N GLY A 296 -16.94 3.50 -0.15
CA GLY A 296 -17.16 4.01 1.20
C GLY A 296 -15.90 4.31 2.01
N ALA A 297 -14.71 4.24 1.40
CA ALA A 297 -13.48 4.65 2.06
C ALA A 297 -13.37 6.18 2.12
N TRP A 298 -12.98 6.69 3.28
CA TRP A 298 -12.67 8.10 3.47
C TRP A 298 -11.18 8.37 3.31
N ALA A 299 -10.83 9.60 2.96
CA ALA A 299 -9.47 10.05 3.08
C ALA A 299 -8.96 9.90 4.52
N THR A 300 -7.68 9.64 4.65
CA THR A 300 -6.95 9.38 5.90
C THR A 300 -5.88 10.40 6.32
N PRO A 301 -5.40 11.33 5.46
CA PRO A 301 -4.35 12.28 5.85
C PRO A 301 -4.81 13.32 6.87
N ASN A 302 -4.05 13.53 7.94
CA ASN A 302 -4.31 14.56 8.94
C ASN A 302 -3.82 15.95 8.52
N GLY A 303 -2.90 16.07 7.55
CA GLY A 303 -2.40 17.35 7.06
C GLY A 303 -3.29 18.03 6.02
N CYS A 304 -4.42 17.42 5.66
CA CYS A 304 -5.38 17.90 4.66
C CYS A 304 -6.83 17.94 5.22
N THR A 305 -7.07 18.61 6.35
CA THR A 305 -8.36 18.54 7.07
C THR A 305 -9.58 19.11 6.33
N ARG A 306 -9.38 19.85 5.24
CA ARG A 306 -10.51 20.23 4.37
C ARG A 306 -11.15 19.02 3.68
N PHE A 307 -10.43 17.91 3.54
CA PHE A 307 -10.88 16.72 2.81
C PHE A 307 -10.90 15.46 3.66
N THR A 308 -10.35 15.54 4.88
CA THR A 308 -10.31 14.44 5.84
C THR A 308 -10.99 14.85 7.13
N LEU A 309 -11.93 14.04 7.60
CA LEU A 309 -12.57 14.25 8.91
C LEU A 309 -11.60 13.86 10.04
N ASP A 310 -11.59 14.66 11.12
CA ASP A 310 -10.71 14.46 12.28
C ASP A 310 -10.80 13.06 12.91
N ASP A 311 -11.96 12.39 12.83
CA ASP A 311 -12.15 11.04 13.38
C ASP A 311 -11.58 9.91 12.51
N ARG A 312 -11.03 10.27 11.34
CA ARG A 312 -10.48 9.37 10.30
C ARG A 312 -9.09 9.79 9.83
N ALA A 313 -8.60 10.93 10.30
CA ALA A 313 -7.28 11.50 10.06
C ALA A 313 -6.16 10.72 10.79
N VAL A 314 -5.86 9.52 10.30
CA VAL A 314 -4.93 8.56 10.93
C VAL A 314 -3.55 8.49 10.28
N GLU A 315 -3.31 9.23 9.20
CA GLU A 315 -1.99 9.30 8.56
C GLU A 315 -1.38 10.70 8.70
N PRO A 316 -0.09 10.83 9.06
CA PRO A 316 0.55 12.14 9.19
C PRO A 316 0.71 12.86 7.83
N GLY A 317 0.71 14.19 7.83
CA GLY A 317 0.94 15.01 6.63
C GLY A 317 -0.05 14.71 5.51
N GLY A 318 0.47 14.46 4.31
CA GLY A 318 -0.32 14.02 3.15
C GLY A 318 -0.69 12.54 3.14
N GLY A 319 -0.23 11.74 4.11
CA GLY A 319 -0.36 10.28 4.13
C GLY A 319 0.44 9.56 3.04
N SER A 320 0.40 8.23 3.06
CA SER A 320 1.14 7.34 2.16
C SER A 320 0.27 6.30 1.45
N THR A 321 -0.89 5.91 2.00
CA THR A 321 -1.71 4.82 1.43
C THR A 321 -2.58 5.25 0.24
N ALA A 322 -3.32 4.30 -0.35
CA ALA A 322 -4.19 4.53 -1.52
C ALA A 322 -5.28 5.59 -1.31
N MET A 323 -5.72 5.83 -0.07
CA MET A 323 -6.70 6.88 0.28
C MET A 323 -6.05 8.17 0.78
N SER A 324 -4.75 8.34 0.53
CA SER A 324 -3.98 9.52 0.93
C SER A 324 -3.85 10.55 -0.19
N TYR A 325 -3.19 11.66 0.16
CA TYR A 325 -2.86 12.78 -0.70
C TYR A 325 -1.35 13.00 -0.71
N ALA A 326 -0.59 11.92 -0.85
CA ALA A 326 0.86 11.88 -0.61
C ALA A 326 1.64 13.07 -1.17
N ALA A 327 1.29 13.56 -2.36
CA ALA A 327 1.99 14.67 -3.00
C ALA A 327 1.28 16.01 -2.97
N GLY A 328 0.14 16.10 -2.29
CA GLY A 328 -0.51 17.36 -1.98
C GLY A 328 0.32 18.28 -1.07
N ARG A 329 1.50 17.84 -0.60
CA ARG A 329 2.36 18.54 0.39
C ARG A 329 1.58 19.06 1.60
N CYS A 330 0.53 18.32 1.95
CA CYS A 330 -0.29 18.60 3.11
C CYS A 330 0.52 18.51 4.40
N GLY A 331 0.23 19.41 5.33
CA GLY A 331 1.08 19.65 6.50
C GLY A 331 2.35 20.47 6.20
N GLY A 332 2.61 20.84 4.94
CA GLY A 332 3.80 21.57 4.49
C GLY A 332 5.01 20.67 4.21
N ASP A 333 6.11 21.26 3.74
CA ASP A 333 7.33 20.52 3.35
C ASP A 333 7.91 19.68 4.50
N ALA A 334 7.75 20.15 5.75
CA ALA A 334 8.22 19.45 6.95
C ALA A 334 7.42 18.18 7.29
N GLN A 335 6.27 17.94 6.65
CA GLN A 335 5.48 16.71 6.80
C GLN A 335 5.31 15.94 5.48
N TRP A 336 6.05 16.31 4.44
CA TRP A 336 5.95 15.65 3.15
C TRP A 336 6.59 14.25 3.20
N LEU A 337 5.74 13.22 3.24
CA LEU A 337 6.17 11.83 3.45
C LEU A 337 6.81 11.19 2.22
N GLN A 338 6.16 11.35 1.07
CA GLN A 338 6.57 10.73 -0.17
C GLN A 338 5.86 11.38 -1.34
N PRO A 339 6.39 11.22 -2.56
CA PRO A 339 5.70 11.71 -3.72
C PRO A 339 4.38 10.96 -4.00
N ARG A 340 4.35 9.62 -4.05
CA ARG A 340 3.15 8.89 -4.53
C ARG A 340 2.38 8.22 -3.42
N THR A 341 1.12 7.91 -3.69
CA THR A 341 0.42 6.92 -2.90
C THR A 341 0.99 5.53 -3.20
N ASP A 342 1.11 4.71 -2.16
CA ASP A 342 1.41 3.30 -2.31
C ASP A 342 0.10 2.53 -2.56
N PRO A 343 0.08 1.53 -3.46
CA PRO A 343 -1.15 0.86 -3.90
C PRO A 343 -1.62 -0.21 -2.89
N TYR A 344 -1.93 0.22 -1.67
CA TYR A 344 -2.61 -0.56 -0.62
C TYR A 344 -3.46 0.35 0.26
N PHE A 345 -4.46 -0.20 0.92
CA PHE A 345 -5.39 0.54 1.78
C PHE A 345 -4.94 0.52 3.24
N HIS A 346 -5.08 1.66 3.92
CA HIS A 346 -4.91 1.73 5.36
C HIS A 346 -5.93 0.84 6.07
N ALA A 347 -5.58 0.26 7.23
CA ALA A 347 -6.46 -0.64 7.95
C ALA A 347 -7.82 -0.02 8.36
N ILE A 348 -7.89 1.31 8.49
CA ILE A 348 -9.16 2.02 8.69
C ILE A 348 -10.06 1.95 7.45
N ASN A 349 -9.49 2.08 6.25
CA ASN A 349 -10.23 1.99 5.00
C ASN A 349 -10.71 0.58 4.73
N ILE A 350 -9.88 -0.43 5.01
CA ILE A 350 -10.28 -1.84 4.93
C ILE A 350 -11.54 -2.09 5.81
N ALA A 351 -11.56 -1.57 7.03
CA ALA A 351 -12.72 -1.67 7.91
C ALA A 351 -13.95 -0.89 7.39
N GLN A 352 -13.75 0.33 6.87
CA GLN A 352 -14.83 1.16 6.31
C GLN A 352 -15.50 0.49 5.11
N VAL A 353 -14.69 0.04 4.14
CA VAL A 353 -15.18 -0.64 2.94
C VAL A 353 -15.91 -1.94 3.31
N ARG A 354 -15.37 -2.74 4.23
CA ARG A 354 -16.03 -3.96 4.70
C ARG A 354 -17.41 -3.67 5.28
N SER A 355 -17.50 -2.64 6.14
CA SER A 355 -18.78 -2.19 6.70
C SER A 355 -19.74 -1.70 5.60
N TRP A 356 -19.23 -0.99 4.58
CA TRP A 356 -20.03 -0.50 3.47
C TRP A 356 -20.58 -1.65 2.60
N LEU A 357 -19.73 -2.61 2.23
CA LEU A 357 -20.09 -3.80 1.46
C LEU A 357 -21.10 -4.71 2.17
N ALA A 358 -20.98 -4.83 3.50
CA ALA A 358 -21.95 -5.54 4.33
C ALA A 358 -23.33 -4.83 4.42
N SER A 359 -23.42 -3.59 3.95
CA SER A 359 -24.63 -2.77 3.96
C SER A 359 -25.23 -2.62 2.55
N ARG A 360 -25.91 -1.50 2.29
CA ARG A 360 -26.47 -1.15 0.97
C ARG A 360 -25.42 -1.04 -0.14
N GLY A 361 -24.15 -0.82 0.21
CA GLY A 361 -23.05 -0.64 -0.73
C GLY A 361 -22.65 -1.88 -1.54
N GLY A 362 -22.91 -3.08 -1.00
CA GLY A 362 -22.63 -4.34 -1.66
C GLY A 362 -23.87 -5.08 -2.19
N ARG A 363 -25.02 -4.39 -2.31
CA ARG A 363 -26.31 -5.04 -2.64
C ARG A 363 -26.43 -5.52 -4.09
N CYS A 364 -25.75 -4.83 -5.02
CA CYS A 364 -25.77 -5.11 -6.45
C CYS A 364 -24.65 -6.07 -6.88
N ALA A 365 -23.58 -6.17 -6.08
CA ALA A 365 -22.47 -7.07 -6.35
C ALA A 365 -22.90 -8.54 -6.27
N ARG A 366 -22.33 -9.36 -7.16
CA ARG A 366 -22.40 -10.80 -7.02
C ARG A 366 -21.49 -11.24 -5.89
N LYS A 367 -22.06 -11.93 -4.89
CA LYS A 367 -21.31 -12.42 -3.73
C LYS A 367 -20.90 -13.87 -3.96
N ARG A 368 -19.63 -14.18 -3.74
CA ARG A 368 -19.11 -15.55 -3.76
C ARG A 368 -18.35 -15.84 -2.48
N LEU A 369 -18.39 -17.09 -2.03
CA LEU A 369 -17.52 -17.54 -0.95
C LEU A 369 -16.14 -17.84 -1.55
N GLY A 370 -15.11 -17.21 -0.99
CA GLY A 370 -13.71 -17.55 -1.21
C GLY A 370 -13.41 -18.94 -0.67
N LYS A 371 -12.47 -19.62 -1.31
CA LYS A 371 -12.06 -20.98 -0.95
C LYS A 371 -11.02 -21.01 0.17
N ALA A 372 -10.22 -19.95 0.28
CA ALA A 372 -9.17 -19.79 1.27
C ALA A 372 -9.73 -19.38 2.64
N SER A 373 -9.00 -19.71 3.69
CA SER A 373 -9.27 -19.23 5.05
C SER A 373 -8.29 -18.13 5.45
N ALA A 374 -8.76 -17.10 6.14
CA ALA A 374 -7.89 -16.02 6.62
C ALA A 374 -6.83 -16.51 7.61
N PRO A 375 -5.58 -16.01 7.56
CA PRO A 375 -4.54 -16.35 8.53
C PRO A 375 -4.99 -16.14 9.97
N TRP A 376 -4.40 -16.89 10.89
CA TRP A 376 -4.69 -16.77 12.32
C TRP A 376 -3.58 -15.98 13.03
N VAL A 377 -3.95 -14.87 13.66
CA VAL A 377 -3.07 -14.09 14.54
C VAL A 377 -3.22 -14.62 15.96
N ASP A 378 -2.12 -15.00 16.59
CA ASP A 378 -2.09 -15.45 17.98
C ASP A 378 -2.46 -14.27 18.90
N PRO A 379 -3.60 -14.30 19.60
CA PRO A 379 -4.03 -13.20 20.46
C PRO A 379 -3.07 -12.99 21.64
N THR A 380 -2.30 -14.01 22.03
CA THR A 380 -1.34 -13.91 23.14
C THR A 380 -0.10 -13.11 22.78
N SER A 381 0.24 -12.96 21.49
CA SER A 381 1.38 -12.11 21.09
C SER A 381 1.07 -10.61 21.20
N LEU A 382 -0.20 -10.21 21.37
CA LEU A 382 -0.65 -8.81 21.38
C LEU A 382 -1.53 -8.44 22.58
N GLY A 383 -1.82 -9.39 23.47
CA GLY A 383 -2.90 -9.30 24.46
C GLY A 383 -2.56 -8.57 25.76
N GLU A 384 -1.30 -8.22 26.01
CA GLU A 384 -0.90 -7.55 27.25
C GLU A 384 -0.93 -6.03 27.12
N GLU A 385 -1.29 -5.33 28.20
CA GLU A 385 -1.13 -3.87 28.27
C GLU A 385 0.36 -3.55 28.28
N THR A 386 0.81 -2.97 27.18
CA THR A 386 2.23 -2.73 26.97
C THR A 386 2.60 -1.31 27.35
N VAL A 387 3.53 -1.14 28.28
CA VAL A 387 3.99 0.17 28.75
C VAL A 387 5.39 0.44 28.21
N ILE A 388 5.59 1.61 27.61
CA ILE A 388 6.88 2.05 27.06
C ILE A 388 7.25 3.44 27.60
N PRO A 389 8.55 3.75 27.77
CA PRO A 389 9.00 5.11 28.03
C PRO A 389 8.82 6.01 26.79
N ALA A 390 8.50 7.29 27.03
CA ALA A 390 8.52 8.32 25.99
C ALA A 390 9.94 8.54 25.45
N ARG A 391 10.04 9.04 24.20
CA ARG A 391 11.31 9.36 23.50
C ARG A 391 12.22 8.15 23.27
N THR A 392 11.69 6.94 23.34
CA THR A 392 12.46 5.69 23.17
C THR A 392 11.93 4.86 22.00
N PRO A 393 12.81 4.33 21.14
CA PRO A 393 12.43 3.40 20.08
C PRO A 393 11.70 2.16 20.61
N PHE A 394 10.73 1.66 19.84
CA PHE A 394 9.99 0.46 20.17
C PHE A 394 9.75 -0.43 18.96
N LEU A 395 9.42 -1.70 19.21
CA LEU A 395 9.20 -2.74 18.21
C LEU A 395 7.80 -3.33 18.38
N LEU A 396 7.03 -3.46 17.31
CA LEU A 396 5.82 -4.29 17.31
C LEU A 396 6.08 -5.58 16.55
N ASP A 397 5.59 -6.69 17.09
CA ASP A 397 5.65 -8.02 16.50
C ASP A 397 4.38 -8.81 16.82
N ALA A 398 4.08 -9.81 16.00
CA ALA A 398 2.98 -10.74 16.24
C ALA A 398 3.30 -12.13 15.69
N ARG A 399 2.82 -13.16 16.40
CA ARG A 399 2.86 -14.53 15.90
C ARG A 399 1.66 -14.79 15.02
N VAL A 400 1.91 -15.18 13.77
CA VAL A 400 0.86 -15.43 12.78
C VAL A 400 1.07 -16.78 12.12
N GLN A 401 0.00 -17.56 12.05
CA GLN A 401 0.00 -18.85 11.36
C GLN A 401 -0.74 -18.71 10.03
N PRO A 402 -0.10 -19.03 8.89
CA PRO A 402 -0.79 -19.09 7.62
C PRO A 402 -1.81 -20.23 7.63
N SER A 403 -2.97 -20.00 7.02
CA SER A 403 -4.00 -21.05 6.88
C SER A 403 -3.65 -22.12 5.87
N GLU A 404 -2.78 -21.79 4.91
CA GLU A 404 -2.31 -22.66 3.83
C GLU A 404 -0.79 -22.45 3.69
N PRO A 405 0.04 -23.51 3.69
CA PRO A 405 1.51 -23.37 3.65
C PRO A 405 2.07 -22.66 2.42
N SER A 406 1.34 -22.65 1.30
CA SER A 406 1.75 -22.00 0.04
C SER A 406 1.48 -20.49 0.00
N ARG A 407 0.86 -19.92 1.04
CA ARG A 407 0.53 -18.48 1.09
C ARG A 407 1.71 -17.67 1.59
N HIS A 408 2.11 -16.68 0.81
CA HIS A 408 3.14 -15.72 1.18
C HIS A 408 2.49 -14.59 1.99
N LEU A 409 2.69 -14.59 3.30
CA LEU A 409 2.09 -13.57 4.15
C LEU A 409 2.85 -12.24 4.05
N THR A 410 2.12 -11.13 4.05
CA THR A 410 2.67 -9.79 4.27
C THR A 410 1.94 -9.07 5.40
N TYR A 411 2.66 -8.18 6.08
CA TYR A 411 2.28 -7.56 7.35
C TYR A 411 2.38 -6.04 7.24
N THR A 412 1.42 -5.35 7.83
CA THR A 412 1.42 -3.89 7.93
C THR A 412 0.99 -3.47 9.33
N TRP A 413 1.87 -2.76 10.03
CA TRP A 413 1.59 -2.13 11.30
C TRP A 413 1.22 -0.67 11.11
N GLU A 414 0.02 -0.28 11.51
CA GLU A 414 -0.55 1.04 11.27
C GLU A 414 -1.06 1.68 12.55
N GLN A 415 -0.73 2.95 12.75
CA GLN A 415 -1.30 3.71 13.85
C GLN A 415 -2.77 4.04 13.54
N MET A 416 -3.63 3.93 14.55
CA MET A 416 -5.09 4.11 14.43
C MET A 416 -5.59 5.34 15.21
N ASP A 417 -4.69 6.13 15.78
CA ASP A 417 -5.03 7.34 16.53
C ASP A 417 -5.29 8.50 15.56
N ALA A 418 -6.57 8.85 15.40
CA ALA A 418 -6.96 10.01 14.61
C ALA A 418 -6.76 11.31 15.40
N GLY A 419 -6.52 12.43 14.70
CA GLY A 419 -6.34 13.71 15.37
C GLY A 419 -6.38 14.91 14.43
N PRO A 420 -6.30 16.12 15.02
CA PRO A 420 -6.40 17.36 14.28
C PRO A 420 -5.19 17.60 13.36
N GLU A 421 -5.35 18.57 12.46
CA GLU A 421 -4.27 19.00 11.55
C GLU A 421 -3.03 19.48 12.27
N GLN A 422 -1.86 19.11 11.73
CA GLN A 422 -0.59 19.76 12.04
C GLN A 422 0.04 20.32 10.75
N LYS A 423 0.51 21.57 10.79
CA LYS A 423 1.04 22.33 9.63
C LYS A 423 2.55 22.63 9.67
N ARG A 424 3.27 22.00 10.60
CA ARG A 424 4.71 22.20 10.85
C ARG A 424 5.37 20.85 11.06
N GLU A 425 6.64 20.79 11.42
CA GLU A 425 7.26 19.53 11.87
C GLU A 425 6.33 18.77 12.83
N LEU A 426 6.10 17.50 12.51
CA LEU A 426 5.17 16.66 13.24
C LEU A 426 5.67 16.49 14.67
N LYS A 427 4.86 16.88 15.63
CA LYS A 427 5.17 16.76 17.06
C LYS A 427 4.11 15.95 17.78
N ASP A 428 4.51 15.35 18.88
CA ASP A 428 3.56 14.76 19.80
C ASP A 428 2.88 15.86 20.63
N ASP A 429 1.61 16.12 20.33
CA ASP A 429 0.72 17.01 21.10
C ASP A 429 -0.25 16.24 22.01
N GLY A 430 0.00 14.95 22.20
CA GLY A 430 -0.84 14.02 22.96
C GLY A 430 -1.99 13.40 22.15
N ARG A 431 -2.18 13.77 20.88
CA ARG A 431 -3.24 13.24 20.01
C ARG A 431 -2.73 12.98 18.59
N GLY A 432 -3.55 12.35 17.75
CA GLY A 432 -3.26 12.13 16.33
C GLY A 432 -2.12 11.18 16.00
N PRO A 433 -1.85 11.03 14.70
CA PRO A 433 -0.85 10.11 14.20
C PRO A 433 0.56 10.71 14.29
N LEU A 434 1.50 9.87 14.72
CA LEU A 434 2.93 10.15 14.79
C LEU A 434 3.72 9.33 13.75
N PHE A 435 3.18 8.18 13.36
CA PHE A 435 3.81 7.22 12.47
C PHE A 435 3.04 7.06 11.17
N ARG A 436 3.74 7.16 10.04
CA ARG A 436 3.22 6.91 8.70
C ARG A 436 2.96 5.43 8.50
N SER A 437 2.05 5.12 7.57
CA SER A 437 1.92 3.75 7.09
C SER A 437 3.09 3.41 6.16
N MET A 438 3.56 2.17 6.26
CA MET A 438 4.66 1.63 5.47
C MET A 438 4.14 0.44 4.65
N PRO A 439 4.66 0.25 3.44
CA PRO A 439 4.23 -0.85 2.58
C PRO A 439 4.23 -2.23 3.27
N PRO A 440 3.33 -3.14 2.86
CA PRO A 440 3.32 -4.51 3.37
C PRO A 440 4.70 -5.16 3.29
N SER A 441 5.19 -5.65 4.42
CA SER A 441 6.49 -6.31 4.56
C SER A 441 6.32 -7.82 4.72
N THR A 442 7.31 -8.62 4.39
CA THR A 442 7.33 -10.07 4.70
C THR A 442 7.67 -10.34 6.17
N SER A 443 8.13 -9.34 6.91
CA SER A 443 8.39 -9.42 8.35
C SER A 443 7.15 -9.00 9.16
N SER A 444 6.83 -9.77 10.20
CA SER A 444 5.82 -9.40 11.22
C SER A 444 6.31 -8.29 12.15
N GLU A 445 7.62 -8.00 12.14
CA GLU A 445 8.27 -7.01 12.97
C GLU A 445 8.29 -5.62 12.33
N ARG A 446 7.96 -4.57 13.10
CA ARG A 446 8.21 -3.17 12.74
C ARG A 446 8.81 -2.40 13.90
N ILE A 447 9.98 -1.79 13.69
CA ILE A 447 10.61 -0.85 14.63
C ILE A 447 10.11 0.57 14.33
N PHE A 448 9.90 1.33 15.40
CA PHE A 448 9.43 2.72 15.40
C PHE A 448 10.41 3.60 16.19
N PRO A 449 11.04 4.61 15.56
CA PRO A 449 11.09 4.86 14.12
C PRO A 449 11.73 3.72 13.32
N ARG A 450 11.70 3.81 11.98
CA ARG A 450 12.49 2.92 11.10
C ARG A 450 13.91 2.70 11.63
N LEU A 451 14.41 1.47 11.53
CA LEU A 451 15.70 1.05 12.08
C LEU A 451 16.86 1.92 11.57
N ASP A 452 16.88 2.33 10.31
CA ASP A 452 17.92 3.22 9.77
C ASP A 452 17.97 4.57 10.51
N ALA A 453 16.82 5.13 10.89
CA ALA A 453 16.76 6.34 11.69
C ALA A 453 17.22 6.09 13.13
N VAL A 454 16.89 4.94 13.71
CA VAL A 454 17.35 4.52 15.05
C VAL A 454 18.87 4.33 15.08
N LEU A 455 19.47 3.81 14.00
CA LEU A 455 20.92 3.61 13.84
C LEU A 455 21.69 4.91 13.50
N GLY A 456 20.97 5.98 13.15
CA GLY A 456 21.54 7.25 12.72
C GLY A 456 22.05 7.24 11.28
N HIS A 457 21.64 6.27 10.46
CA HIS A 457 21.98 6.20 9.03
C HIS A 457 21.18 7.20 8.20
N GLU A 458 19.97 7.55 8.65
CA GLU A 458 19.13 8.60 8.07
C GLU A 458 18.55 9.49 9.17
N SER A 459 18.11 10.69 8.80
CA SER A 459 17.27 11.50 9.69
C SER A 459 15.94 10.78 9.90
N PRO A 460 15.32 10.81 11.09
CA PRO A 460 13.93 10.40 11.24
C PRO A 460 13.10 11.26 10.29
N GLY A 461 12.63 10.65 9.21
CA GLY A 461 11.83 11.33 8.21
C GLY A 461 10.50 11.82 8.80
N PRO A 462 9.75 12.64 8.07
CA PRO A 462 8.41 13.02 8.50
C PRO A 462 7.54 11.78 8.68
N GLY A 463 6.65 11.82 9.68
CA GLY A 463 5.80 10.67 10.02
C GLY A 463 6.54 9.52 10.70
N GLU A 464 7.68 9.76 11.34
CA GLU A 464 8.38 8.78 12.17
C GLU A 464 8.75 9.41 13.52
N THR A 465 7.80 10.15 14.12
CA THR A 465 8.01 10.94 15.34
C THR A 465 7.78 10.08 16.59
N LEU A 466 8.78 10.00 17.48
CA LEU A 466 8.61 9.33 18.77
C LEU A 466 7.61 10.07 19.67
N PRO A 467 6.78 9.37 20.44
CA PRO A 467 5.92 10.02 21.43
C PRO A 467 6.77 10.66 22.52
N THR A 468 6.38 11.86 22.96
CA THR A 468 7.08 12.66 23.97
C THR A 468 6.22 13.01 25.18
N THR A 469 4.96 12.58 25.19
CA THR A 469 3.97 12.87 26.25
C THR A 469 3.36 11.58 26.81
N ASP A 470 2.77 11.66 28.00
CA ASP A 470 1.93 10.59 28.55
C ASP A 470 0.69 10.41 27.67
N ARG A 471 0.63 9.31 26.91
CA ARG A 471 -0.49 9.03 26.01
C ARG A 471 -0.67 7.56 25.73
N TRP A 472 -1.82 7.23 25.15
CA TRP A 472 -2.03 5.94 24.51
C TRP A 472 -1.74 6.06 23.03
N LEU A 473 -1.10 5.03 22.48
CA LEU A 473 -1.00 4.80 21.04
C LEU A 473 -1.77 3.52 20.71
N THR A 474 -2.55 3.58 19.64
CA THR A 474 -3.32 2.43 19.15
C THR A 474 -2.73 2.00 17.82
N PHE A 475 -2.36 0.73 17.71
CA PHE A 475 -1.85 0.15 16.48
C PHE A 475 -2.74 -0.99 16.02
N ARG A 476 -2.81 -1.19 14.71
CA ARG A 476 -3.44 -2.33 14.06
C ARG A 476 -2.43 -3.02 13.16
N LEU A 477 -2.31 -4.33 13.34
CA LEU A 477 -1.68 -5.22 12.38
C LEU A 477 -2.72 -5.63 11.33
N THR A 478 -2.39 -5.47 10.06
CA THR A 478 -3.09 -6.10 8.94
C THR A 478 -2.19 -7.17 8.35
N VAL A 479 -2.68 -8.41 8.24
CA VAL A 479 -1.99 -9.51 7.57
C VAL A 479 -2.73 -9.87 6.29
N ARG A 480 -1.99 -9.95 5.18
CA ARG A 480 -2.47 -10.35 3.86
C ARG A 480 -1.85 -11.69 3.50
N ASP A 481 -2.63 -12.59 2.92
CA ASP A 481 -2.13 -13.88 2.43
C ASP A 481 -1.67 -13.87 0.97
N ASN A 482 -1.88 -12.76 0.27
CA ASN A 482 -1.54 -12.49 -1.13
C ASN A 482 -2.02 -13.55 -2.13
N GLY A 483 -3.13 -14.23 -1.85
CA GLY A 483 -3.65 -15.30 -2.71
C GLY A 483 -4.44 -14.87 -3.95
N GLY A 484 -4.15 -13.68 -4.50
CA GLY A 484 -4.83 -13.14 -5.67
C GLY A 484 -6.36 -13.04 -5.52
N ASP A 485 -7.11 -13.68 -6.41
CA ASP A 485 -8.57 -13.60 -6.44
C ASP A 485 -9.25 -14.29 -5.25
N ASP A 486 -8.53 -15.15 -4.54
CA ASP A 486 -8.94 -15.78 -3.28
C ASP A 486 -8.04 -15.34 -2.10
N ALA A 487 -7.41 -14.17 -2.21
CA ALA A 487 -6.73 -13.53 -1.09
C ALA A 487 -7.66 -13.30 0.11
N THR A 488 -7.08 -13.19 1.30
CA THR A 488 -7.77 -12.93 2.55
C THR A 488 -6.94 -12.00 3.40
N THR A 489 -7.61 -11.22 4.25
CA THR A 489 -6.92 -10.38 5.23
C THR A 489 -7.51 -10.55 6.63
N THR A 490 -6.61 -10.70 7.59
CA THR A 490 -6.92 -10.72 9.03
C THR A 490 -6.28 -9.51 9.70
N HIS A 491 -6.74 -9.17 10.90
CA HIS A 491 -6.18 -8.05 11.64
C HIS A 491 -6.22 -8.28 13.15
N ALA A 492 -5.34 -7.59 13.87
CA ALA A 492 -5.34 -7.55 15.31
C ALA A 492 -4.94 -6.15 15.80
N ASP A 493 -5.54 -5.71 16.90
CA ASP A 493 -5.29 -4.40 17.49
C ASP A 493 -4.42 -4.56 18.75
N THR A 494 -3.52 -3.62 18.98
CA THR A 494 -2.75 -3.50 20.22
C THR A 494 -2.71 -2.04 20.68
N ARG A 495 -2.47 -1.83 21.98
CA ARG A 495 -2.38 -0.49 22.58
C ARG A 495 -1.11 -0.38 23.41
N LEU A 496 -0.39 0.71 23.20
CA LEU A 496 0.80 1.05 23.97
C LEU A 496 0.49 2.23 24.89
N ARG A 497 0.83 2.09 26.16
CA ARG A 497 0.83 3.18 27.13
C ARG A 497 2.21 3.80 27.16
N VAL A 498 2.31 5.05 26.71
CA VAL A 498 3.53 5.85 26.78
C VAL A 498 3.58 6.54 28.15
N VAL A 499 4.73 6.47 28.81
CA VAL A 499 5.01 7.15 30.09
C VAL A 499 6.17 8.11 29.91
N ASP A 500 5.96 9.40 30.17
CA ASP A 500 7.01 10.40 30.14
C ASP A 500 7.84 10.37 31.44
N THR A 501 9.06 9.84 31.36
CA THR A 501 10.03 9.82 32.47
C THR A 501 10.99 11.03 32.46
N GLY A 502 10.78 11.97 31.53
CA GLY A 502 11.58 13.18 31.33
C GLY A 502 12.84 13.00 30.48
N ARG A 503 13.23 11.77 30.15
CA ARG A 503 14.46 11.45 29.39
C ARG A 503 14.32 10.11 28.64
N PRO A 504 15.03 9.91 27.52
CA PRO A 504 14.97 8.66 26.77
C PRO A 504 15.79 7.55 27.43
N PHE A 505 15.29 6.32 27.38
CA PHE A 505 16.12 5.12 27.57
C PHE A 505 17.07 4.99 26.37
N ALA A 506 18.38 5.06 26.60
CA ALA A 506 19.38 5.20 25.53
C ALA A 506 20.74 4.59 25.90
N VAL A 507 21.37 3.88 24.95
CA VAL A 507 22.77 3.44 25.09
C VAL A 507 23.69 4.65 24.95
N THR A 508 24.68 4.75 25.84
CA THR A 508 25.69 5.83 25.84
C THR A 508 27.08 5.34 25.49
N SER A 509 27.37 4.04 25.69
CA SER A 509 28.61 3.36 25.30
C SER A 509 28.32 1.88 25.02
N PRO A 510 28.95 1.22 24.03
CA PRO A 510 29.98 1.70 23.12
C PRO A 510 29.54 2.86 22.21
N SER A 511 30.48 3.72 21.84
CA SER A 511 30.24 4.86 20.96
C SER A 511 31.30 4.92 19.86
N ALA A 512 31.23 5.95 19.01
CA ALA A 512 32.23 6.16 17.97
C ALA A 512 33.64 6.16 18.58
N GLY A 513 34.54 5.36 18.00
CA GLY A 513 35.92 5.23 18.45
C GLY A 513 36.16 4.22 19.59
N THR A 514 35.12 3.59 20.15
CA THR A 514 35.30 2.43 21.02
C THR A 514 36.00 1.31 20.25
N ARG A 515 37.01 0.69 20.88
CA ARG A 515 37.73 -0.47 20.34
C ARG A 515 37.55 -1.62 21.31
N ALA A 516 36.90 -2.67 20.86
CA ALA A 516 36.73 -3.90 21.62
C ALA A 516 37.57 -5.01 20.99
N THR A 517 37.79 -6.08 21.75
CA THR A 517 38.57 -7.23 21.29
C THR A 517 37.74 -8.48 21.48
N ALA A 518 37.64 -9.30 20.43
CA ALA A 518 36.95 -10.59 20.50
C ALA A 518 37.61 -11.47 21.58
N GLY A 519 36.78 -12.14 22.40
CA GLY A 519 37.21 -12.93 23.55
C GLY A 519 37.42 -12.12 24.83
N LEU A 520 37.33 -10.79 24.79
CA LEU A 520 37.38 -9.91 25.97
C LEU A 520 36.00 -9.29 26.26
N GLN A 521 35.89 -8.60 27.38
CA GLN A 521 34.68 -7.85 27.75
C GLN A 521 34.71 -6.42 27.20
N VAL A 522 33.54 -5.89 26.85
CA VAL A 522 33.32 -4.49 26.48
C VAL A 522 32.43 -3.81 27.52
N ALA A 523 32.75 -2.56 27.85
CA ALA A 523 31.92 -1.75 28.74
C ALA A 523 30.68 -1.24 28.00
N LEU A 524 29.51 -1.68 28.46
CA LEU A 524 28.19 -1.23 28.04
C LEU A 524 27.64 -0.27 29.09
N ARG A 525 27.16 0.90 28.66
CA ARG A 525 26.51 1.89 29.54
C ARG A 525 25.27 2.45 28.88
N TRP A 526 24.24 2.74 29.67
CA TRP A 526 22.98 3.29 29.18
C TRP A 526 22.31 4.18 30.23
N ASP A 527 21.40 5.05 29.78
CA ASP A 527 20.49 5.77 30.66
C ASP A 527 19.29 4.87 30.98
N VAL A 528 19.17 4.44 32.24
CA VAL A 528 18.01 3.66 32.74
C VAL A 528 16.71 4.44 32.59
N ALA A 529 16.77 5.78 32.60
CA ALA A 529 15.64 6.67 32.30
C ALA A 529 14.36 6.40 33.12
N GLY A 530 14.49 5.90 34.35
CA GLY A 530 13.34 5.57 35.23
C GLY A 530 12.52 4.37 34.77
N THR A 531 13.02 3.58 33.80
CA THR A 531 12.30 2.44 33.22
C THR A 531 12.12 1.26 34.18
N THR A 532 12.90 1.19 35.25
CA THR A 532 12.75 0.20 36.33
C THR A 532 11.55 0.48 37.23
N GLU A 533 11.03 1.71 37.23
CA GLU A 533 9.93 2.12 38.09
C GLU A 533 8.57 1.73 37.50
N ALA A 534 7.58 1.49 38.35
CA ALA A 534 6.20 1.29 37.91
C ALA A 534 5.66 2.57 37.24
N PRO A 535 4.91 2.46 36.12
CA PRO A 535 4.34 1.24 35.56
C PRO A 535 5.16 0.57 34.43
N ILE A 536 6.38 1.07 34.12
CA ILE A 536 7.23 0.49 33.06
C ILE A 536 7.82 -0.85 33.54
N SER A 537 8.43 -0.86 34.74
CA SER A 537 8.92 -2.05 35.46
C SER A 537 9.87 -2.96 34.67
N CYS A 538 10.71 -2.36 33.82
CA CYS A 538 11.75 -3.09 33.09
C CYS A 538 12.98 -3.32 33.98
N HIS A 539 13.10 -4.50 34.57
CA HIS A 539 14.20 -4.83 35.48
C HIS A 539 15.36 -5.55 34.81
N PHE A 540 15.13 -6.17 33.66
CA PHE A 540 16.11 -7.00 32.98
C PHE A 540 16.15 -6.67 31.48
N LEU A 541 17.33 -6.88 30.88
CA LEU A 541 17.63 -6.55 29.50
C LEU A 541 18.21 -7.75 28.75
N ASP A 542 17.82 -7.86 27.48
CA ASP A 542 18.53 -8.64 26.48
C ASP A 542 19.57 -7.76 25.79
N VAL A 543 20.77 -8.29 25.55
CA VAL A 543 21.86 -7.61 24.86
C VAL A 543 22.22 -8.36 23.58
N ASP A 544 22.08 -7.71 22.43
CA ASP A 544 22.40 -8.26 21.12
C ASP A 544 23.56 -7.51 20.45
N LEU A 545 24.37 -8.23 19.67
CA LEU A 545 25.45 -7.71 18.84
C LEU A 545 25.11 -7.84 17.35
N SER A 546 25.35 -6.75 16.64
CA SER A 546 25.46 -6.70 15.20
C SER A 546 26.91 -6.47 14.80
N THR A 547 27.35 -7.09 13.69
CA THR A 547 28.68 -6.89 13.10
C THR A 547 28.64 -6.24 11.71
N ASP A 548 27.45 -5.86 11.23
CA ASP A 548 27.19 -5.34 9.88
C ASP A 548 26.52 -3.95 9.87
N GLY A 549 26.70 -3.18 10.95
CA GLY A 549 26.16 -1.82 11.09
C GLY A 549 24.72 -1.77 11.60
N GLY A 550 24.17 -2.89 12.06
CA GLY A 550 22.81 -2.99 12.61
C GLY A 550 21.80 -3.56 11.63
N VAL A 551 22.26 -4.12 10.51
CA VAL A 551 21.41 -4.76 9.49
C VAL A 551 20.91 -6.11 10.02
N THR A 552 21.77 -6.88 10.69
CA THR A 552 21.39 -8.15 11.34
C THR A 552 21.81 -8.20 12.81
N TRP A 553 20.91 -8.73 13.65
CA TRP A 553 21.11 -8.87 15.11
C TRP A 553 21.17 -10.35 15.49
N SER A 554 22.18 -11.05 14.99
CA SER A 554 22.26 -12.51 15.03
C SER A 554 22.90 -13.09 16.29
N ARG A 555 23.52 -12.27 17.13
CA ARG A 555 24.29 -12.72 18.29
C ARG A 555 23.74 -12.15 19.60
N GLN A 556 23.15 -13.00 20.42
CA GLN A 556 22.78 -12.66 21.79
C GLN A 556 24.04 -12.73 22.67
N LEU A 557 24.40 -11.62 23.30
CA LEU A 557 25.56 -11.50 24.19
C LEU A 557 25.19 -11.75 25.66
N ALA A 558 23.99 -11.33 26.07
CA ALA A 558 23.46 -11.54 27.41
C ALA A 558 21.93 -11.59 27.40
N THR A 559 21.37 -12.30 28.36
CA THR A 559 19.95 -12.33 28.73
C THR A 559 19.86 -12.05 30.21
N ASP A 560 18.73 -11.50 30.65
CA ASP A 560 18.48 -11.16 32.05
C ASP A 560 19.53 -10.21 32.67
N GLU A 561 20.14 -9.33 31.86
CA GLU A 561 21.10 -8.32 32.36
C GLU A 561 20.36 -7.28 33.21
N PRO A 562 20.78 -7.03 34.47
CA PRO A 562 20.14 -6.04 35.31
C PRO A 562 20.06 -4.66 34.66
N ASN A 563 18.89 -4.02 34.68
CA ASN A 563 18.71 -2.66 34.16
C ASN A 563 19.16 -1.60 35.19
N ASP A 564 20.46 -1.55 35.49
CA ASP A 564 21.06 -0.65 36.49
C ASP A 564 21.99 0.44 35.92
N GLY A 565 22.26 0.41 34.61
CA GLY A 565 22.90 1.47 33.84
C GLY A 565 24.31 1.13 33.32
N GLU A 566 24.91 0.03 33.76
CA GLU A 566 26.20 -0.41 33.25
C GLU A 566 26.43 -1.92 33.36
N ALA A 567 27.16 -2.48 32.38
CA ALA A 567 27.51 -3.88 32.35
C ALA A 567 28.88 -4.11 31.68
N LEU A 568 29.53 -5.21 32.01
CA LEU A 568 30.71 -5.71 31.29
C LEU A 568 30.30 -6.93 30.45
N ILE A 569 30.09 -6.71 29.17
CA ILE A 569 29.54 -7.72 28.27
C ILE A 569 30.66 -8.50 27.59
N PRO A 570 30.71 -9.84 27.68
CA PRO A 570 31.70 -10.63 26.97
C PRO A 570 31.42 -10.62 25.46
N ILE A 571 32.46 -10.34 24.66
CA ILE A 571 32.40 -10.51 23.21
C ILE A 571 32.93 -11.92 22.89
N PRO A 572 32.14 -12.80 22.25
CA PRO A 572 32.62 -14.13 21.87
C PRO A 572 33.89 -14.07 21.01
N SER A 573 34.81 -15.01 21.23
CA SER A 573 36.10 -15.05 20.53
C SER A 573 36.00 -15.38 19.04
N ASP A 574 34.86 -15.88 18.58
CA ASP A 574 34.57 -16.19 17.18
C ASP A 574 33.98 -14.99 16.41
N VAL A 575 33.78 -13.84 17.08
CA VAL A 575 33.34 -12.62 16.40
C VAL A 575 34.44 -12.14 15.44
N PRO A 576 34.15 -11.96 14.14
CA PRO A 576 35.13 -11.50 13.18
C PRO A 576 35.52 -10.04 13.41
N THR A 577 36.71 -9.66 12.91
CA THR A 577 37.10 -8.24 12.87
C THR A 577 36.09 -7.43 12.07
N THR A 578 35.58 -6.34 12.65
CA THR A 578 34.64 -5.42 12.00
C THR A 578 34.82 -4.01 12.54
N ASP A 579 34.57 -3.01 11.72
CA ASP A 579 34.47 -1.59 12.09
C ASP A 579 33.01 -1.11 12.16
N LYS A 580 32.04 -2.03 11.98
CA LYS A 580 30.60 -1.77 11.95
C LYS A 580 29.86 -2.51 13.07
N ALA A 581 30.48 -2.65 14.24
CA ALA A 581 29.82 -3.28 15.37
C ALA A 581 28.78 -2.35 15.99
N ARG A 582 27.62 -2.89 16.35
CA ARG A 582 26.55 -2.20 17.08
C ARG A 582 26.03 -3.09 18.20
N ILE A 583 25.71 -2.48 19.34
CA ILE A 583 25.02 -3.17 20.44
C ILE A 583 23.59 -2.65 20.53
N ARG A 584 22.64 -3.56 20.75
CA ARG A 584 21.24 -3.25 21.06
C ARG A 584 20.91 -3.82 22.43
N ILE A 585 20.26 -3.02 23.26
CA ILE A 585 19.63 -3.46 24.50
C ILE A 585 18.11 -3.40 24.31
N ARG A 586 17.41 -4.45 24.76
CA ARG A 586 15.95 -4.54 24.73
C ARG A 586 15.44 -4.88 26.12
N CYS A 587 14.31 -4.32 26.51
CA CYS A 587 13.62 -4.85 27.67
C CYS A 587 13.14 -6.28 27.36
N ASP A 588 13.33 -7.20 28.29
CA ASP A 588 13.01 -8.63 28.17
C ASP A 588 11.52 -8.90 27.87
N TRP A 589 10.61 -8.16 28.50
CA TRP A 589 9.15 -8.35 28.34
C TRP A 589 8.40 -7.09 27.86
N ARG A 590 9.11 -5.99 27.60
CA ARG A 590 8.53 -4.75 27.04
C ARG A 590 9.13 -4.45 25.67
N PRO A 591 8.37 -3.88 24.73
CA PRO A 591 8.78 -3.73 23.34
C PRO A 591 9.66 -2.50 23.08
N PHE A 592 10.42 -2.00 24.05
CA PHE A 592 11.28 -0.84 23.84
C PHE A 592 12.75 -1.23 23.82
N LEU A 593 13.55 -0.46 23.09
CA LEU A 593 14.95 -0.78 22.83
C LEU A 593 15.80 0.48 22.72
N ALA A 594 17.10 0.29 22.87
CA ALA A 594 18.11 1.30 22.54
C ALA A 594 19.29 0.66 21.81
N VAL A 595 19.90 1.40 20.90
CA VAL A 595 21.08 0.95 20.14
C VAL A 595 22.27 1.85 20.43
N SER A 596 23.47 1.32 20.27
CA SER A 596 24.71 2.08 20.42
C SER A 596 24.70 3.28 19.47
N PRO A 597 25.09 4.48 19.95
CA PRO A 597 24.93 5.74 19.22
C PRO A 597 25.76 5.83 17.93
N ALA A 598 26.78 5.00 17.77
CA ALA A 598 27.58 4.89 16.56
C ALA A 598 28.18 3.48 16.41
N ASP A 599 28.76 3.21 15.25
CA ASP A 599 29.58 2.03 15.01
C ASP A 599 30.83 2.07 15.90
N PHE A 600 31.24 0.90 16.37
CA PHE A 600 32.53 0.69 17.03
C PHE A 600 33.29 -0.47 16.39
N SER A 601 34.58 -0.58 16.69
CA SER A 601 35.41 -1.65 16.11
C SER A 601 35.62 -2.81 17.07
N ILE A 602 35.63 -4.03 16.51
CA ILE A 602 36.03 -5.26 17.17
C ILE A 602 37.22 -5.81 16.40
N SER A 603 38.32 -6.11 17.07
CA SER A 603 39.47 -6.80 16.49
C SER A 603 39.71 -8.15 17.16
N LEU A 604 40.40 -9.06 16.47
CA LEU A 604 40.94 -10.26 17.11
C LEU A 604 42.05 -9.89 18.11
N LEU A 605 42.26 -10.78 19.08
CA LEU A 605 43.36 -10.72 20.05
C LEU A 605 44.74 -10.76 19.38
#